data_AF-A0A1Y1YTY2-F1
#
_entry.id   AF-A0A1Y1YTY2-F1
#
_cell.length_a   1.000
_cell.length_b   1.000
_cell.length_c   1.000
_cell.angle_alpha   90.00
_cell.angle_beta   90.00
_cell.angle_gamma   90.00
#
_symmetry.space_group_name_H-M   'P 1'
#
loop_
_entity.id
_entity.type
_entity.pdbx_description
1 polymer ?
#
loop_
_entity_poly.entity_id
_entity_poly.type
_entity_poly.pdbx_seq_one_letter_code
_entity_poly.pdbx_strand_id
1 'polypeptide(L)'
;MPPLEVRMTQGNEDICLKVSDLGGGVPMSHIPSIWSQLSISTQAERCKGLSLTRLISRYFGGDLEIVSMEGHGTESYLYLDRTGTIGECIPSIQLSDDEIGSLLDRLYYEQDQEETIHRSSEETCAESMAVTA
;
A
#
# COMPACT_ATOMS: atom_id res chain seq x y z
N MET A 1 12.59 24.82 -8.60
CA MET A 1 12.27 23.66 -7.75
C MET A 1 13.22 23.67 -6.57
N PRO A 2 12.74 23.79 -5.32
CA PRO A 2 13.58 23.67 -4.13
C PRO A 2 14.22 22.26 -4.05
N PRO A 3 15.41 22.12 -3.46
CA PRO A 3 16.08 20.83 -3.32
C PRO A 3 15.33 19.92 -2.35
N LEU A 4 15.32 18.63 -2.66
CA LEU A 4 14.89 17.58 -1.74
C LEU A 4 16.01 17.35 -0.71
N GLU A 5 15.69 17.44 0.57
CA GLU A 5 16.64 17.18 1.65
C GLU A 5 16.49 15.75 2.16
N VAL A 6 17.61 15.02 2.26
CA VAL A 6 17.65 13.66 2.81
C VAL A 6 18.71 13.61 3.89
N ARG A 7 18.33 13.15 5.09
CA ARG A 7 19.24 12.96 6.23
C ARG A 7 19.12 11.54 6.74
N MET A 8 20.25 10.89 6.96
CA MET A 8 20.32 9.60 7.62
C MET A 8 20.99 9.80 8.98
N THR A 9 20.38 9.26 10.02
CA THR A 9 20.92 9.27 11.37
C THR A 9 20.91 7.86 11.93
N GLN A 10 21.87 7.58 12.80
CA GLN A 10 22.06 6.28 13.40
C GLN A 10 22.11 6.45 14.91
N GLY A 11 21.14 5.87 15.60
CA GLY A 11 21.12 5.71 17.05
C GLY A 11 21.79 4.41 17.50
N ASN A 12 21.67 4.13 18.79
CA ASN A 12 22.13 2.85 19.34
C ASN A 12 21.17 1.71 18.99
N GLU A 13 19.87 2.01 18.87
CA GLU A 13 18.79 1.05 18.68
C GLU A 13 18.21 1.11 17.26
N ASP A 14 18.28 2.27 16.60
CA ASP A 14 17.56 2.54 15.36
C ASP A 14 18.42 3.26 14.29
N ILE A 15 17.97 3.15 13.05
CA ILE A 15 18.40 3.98 11.93
C ILE A 15 17.20 4.81 11.48
N CYS A 16 17.36 6.12 11.39
CA CYS A 16 16.31 7.03 10.92
C CYS A 16 16.72 7.71 9.62
N LEU A 17 15.91 7.52 8.57
CA LEU A 17 15.97 8.26 7.31
C LEU A 17 14.88 9.33 7.31
N LYS A 18 15.30 10.59 7.30
CA LYS A 18 14.43 11.75 7.13
C LYS A 18 14.50 12.24 5.68
N VAL A 19 13.35 12.36 5.02
CA VAL A 19 13.22 13.01 3.71
C VAL A 19 12.35 14.24 3.89
N SER A 20 12.75 15.38 3.33
CA SER A 20 12.06 16.66 3.50
C SER A 20 11.96 17.40 2.18
N ASP A 21 10.73 17.80 1.83
CA ASP A 21 10.42 18.57 0.65
C ASP A 21 9.84 19.95 0.99
N LEU A 22 9.74 20.80 -0.03
CA LEU A 22 9.03 22.09 0.00
C LEU A 22 7.91 22.10 -1.06
N GLY A 23 7.18 20.98 -1.16
CA GLY A 23 6.13 20.74 -2.15
C GLY A 23 4.77 21.34 -1.80
N GLY A 24 4.69 22.22 -0.80
CA GLY A 24 3.44 22.84 -0.35
C GLY A 24 2.64 22.02 0.67
N GLY A 25 3.01 20.76 0.91
CA GLY A 25 2.46 19.94 1.99
C GLY A 25 1.01 19.48 1.77
N VAL A 26 0.44 18.86 2.81
CA VAL A 26 -0.88 18.24 2.85
C VAL A 26 -1.69 18.89 3.98
N PRO A 27 -2.95 19.32 3.71
CA PRO A 27 -3.83 19.85 4.75
C PRO A 27 -4.05 18.82 5.87
N MET A 28 -4.08 19.29 7.13
CA MET A 28 -4.21 18.40 8.29
C MET A 28 -5.48 17.52 8.23
N SER A 29 -6.56 18.02 7.62
CA SER A 29 -7.80 17.26 7.39
C SER A 29 -7.62 16.03 6.50
N HIS A 30 -6.61 16.02 5.63
CA HIS A 30 -6.31 14.93 4.69
C HIS A 30 -5.19 13.99 5.19
N ILE A 31 -4.46 14.35 6.25
CA ILE A 31 -3.39 13.52 6.82
C ILE A 31 -3.87 12.12 7.22
N PRO A 32 -5.05 11.91 7.84
CA PRO A 32 -5.51 10.55 8.13
C PRO A 32 -5.69 9.71 6.86
N SER A 33 -6.08 10.33 5.74
CA SER A 33 -6.36 9.66 4.46
C SER A 33 -5.11 9.31 3.66
N ILE A 34 -3.92 9.85 3.97
CA ILE A 34 -2.69 9.49 3.24
C ILE A 34 -2.32 8.01 3.47
N TRP A 35 -2.78 7.44 4.58
CA TRP A 35 -2.57 6.04 4.94
C TRP A 35 -3.61 5.10 4.33
N SER A 36 -4.74 5.64 3.83
CA SER A 36 -5.80 4.81 3.24
C SER A 36 -5.45 4.48 1.79
N GLN A 37 -4.73 3.37 1.58
CA GLN A 37 -4.51 2.80 0.25
C GLN A 37 -3.96 1.37 0.28
N LEU A 38 -4.86 0.41 0.36
CA LEU A 38 -4.71 -0.89 -0.32
C LEU A 38 -6.05 -1.16 -1.01
N SER A 39 -6.39 -0.34 -2.00
CA SER A 39 -7.47 -0.70 -2.92
C SER A 39 -6.83 -1.41 -4.11
N ILE A 40 -7.20 -2.67 -4.30
CA ILE A 40 -6.82 -3.50 -5.44
C ILE A 40 -7.57 -3.10 -6.73
N SER A 41 -8.54 -2.17 -6.66
CA SER A 41 -9.23 -1.70 -7.86
C SER A 41 -8.34 -0.76 -8.69
N THR A 42 -8.41 -0.96 -10.00
CA THR A 42 -7.49 -0.47 -11.04
C THR A 42 -7.62 1.01 -11.38
N GLN A 43 -8.36 1.81 -10.59
CA GLN A 43 -8.79 3.14 -11.04
C GLN A 43 -8.28 4.33 -10.22
N ALA A 44 -7.31 4.13 -9.32
CA ALA A 44 -6.62 5.24 -8.68
C ALA A 44 -5.14 4.90 -8.50
N GLU A 45 -4.26 5.51 -9.31
CA GLU A 45 -2.79 5.59 -9.12
C GLU A 45 -2.43 6.44 -7.90
N ARG A 46 -3.15 6.24 -6.81
CA ARG A 46 -3.13 7.08 -5.64
C ARG A 46 -2.23 6.34 -4.66
N CYS A 47 -1.08 6.95 -4.37
CA CYS A 47 -0.07 6.68 -3.33
C CYS A 47 -0.06 5.30 -2.62
N LYS A 48 -0.19 4.19 -3.36
CA LYS A 48 -0.09 2.81 -2.85
C LYS A 48 1.22 2.53 -2.11
N GLY A 49 2.27 3.31 -2.40
CA GLY A 49 3.57 3.16 -1.77
C GLY A 49 3.58 3.52 -0.29
N LEU A 50 2.79 4.49 0.16
CA LEU A 50 2.97 5.02 1.52
C LEU A 50 2.49 4.06 2.62
N SER A 51 1.28 3.53 2.45
CA SER A 51 0.71 2.48 3.30
C SER A 51 1.56 1.19 3.24
N LEU A 52 2.03 0.82 2.05
CA LEU A 52 2.86 -0.36 1.85
C LEU A 52 4.24 -0.21 2.50
N THR A 53 4.92 0.92 2.31
CA THR A 53 6.21 1.19 2.96
C THR A 53 6.04 1.14 4.47
N ARG A 54 4.98 1.75 5.02
CA ARG A 54 4.71 1.67 6.46
C ARG A 54 4.50 0.24 6.96
N LEU A 55 3.77 -0.58 6.19
CA LEU A 55 3.57 -1.99 6.50
C LEU A 55 4.90 -2.76 6.53
N ILE A 56 5.74 -2.56 5.52
CA ILE A 56 7.05 -3.21 5.41
C ILE A 56 7.99 -2.74 6.54
N SER A 57 8.01 -1.44 6.87
CA SER A 57 8.81 -0.92 7.98
C SER A 57 8.42 -1.59 9.30
N ARG A 58 7.12 -1.69 9.56
CA ARG A 58 6.59 -2.34 10.79
C ARG A 58 6.90 -3.82 10.86
N TYR A 59 6.86 -4.51 9.72
CA TYR A 59 7.21 -5.92 9.65
C TYR A 59 8.65 -6.18 10.14
N PHE A 60 9.58 -5.26 9.87
CA PHE A 60 10.97 -5.31 10.36
C PHE A 60 11.21 -4.50 11.65
N GLY A 61 10.19 -4.29 12.48
CA GLY A 61 10.34 -3.63 13.79
C GLY A 61 10.56 -2.11 13.75
N GLY A 62 10.36 -1.49 12.58
CA GLY A 62 10.42 -0.03 12.39
C GLY A 62 9.04 0.63 12.34
N ASP A 63 8.99 1.88 11.87
CA ASP A 63 7.76 2.54 11.46
C ASP A 63 8.06 3.63 10.43
N LEU A 64 7.02 4.14 9.77
CA LEU A 64 7.08 5.30 8.90
C LEU A 64 6.12 6.36 9.43
N GLU A 65 6.64 7.54 9.70
CA GLU A 65 5.88 8.71 10.13
C GLU A 65 5.95 9.82 9.07
N ILE A 66 4.88 10.59 8.96
CA ILE A 66 4.83 11.75 8.07
C ILE A 66 4.30 12.95 8.85
N VAL A 67 5.00 14.06 8.70
CA VAL A 67 4.62 15.37 9.19
C VAL A 67 4.53 16.30 7.99
N SER A 68 3.38 16.90 7.77
CA SER A 68 3.19 17.83 6.66
C SER A 68 2.65 19.17 7.13
N MET A 69 3.10 20.24 6.49
CA MET A 69 2.68 21.60 6.75
C MET A 69 2.13 22.20 5.45
N GLU A 70 0.82 22.43 5.43
CA GLU A 70 0.13 23.07 4.31
C GLU A 70 0.73 24.46 4.01
N GLY A 71 1.00 24.73 2.74
CA GLY A 71 1.69 25.91 2.25
C GLY A 71 3.22 25.87 2.36
N HIS A 72 3.81 24.82 2.94
CA HIS A 72 5.25 24.69 3.11
C HIS A 72 5.81 23.42 2.47
N GLY A 73 5.54 22.25 3.03
CA GLY A 73 6.16 21.00 2.59
C GLY A 73 5.89 19.82 3.50
N THR A 74 6.48 18.67 3.17
CA THR A 74 6.32 17.42 3.92
C THR A 74 7.67 16.86 4.37
N GLU A 75 7.69 16.33 5.58
CA GLU A 75 8.78 15.54 6.12
C GLU A 75 8.31 14.11 6.37
N SER A 76 9.07 13.12 5.90
CA SER A 76 8.86 11.71 6.23
C SER A 76 10.03 11.16 7.03
N TYR A 77 9.71 10.35 8.04
CA TYR A 77 10.65 9.73 8.96
C TYR A 77 10.48 8.22 8.89
N LEU A 78 11.48 7.54 8.33
CA LEU A 78 11.54 6.09 8.29
C LEU A 78 12.48 5.61 9.39
N TYR A 79 11.94 4.90 10.38
CA TYR A 79 12.67 4.24 11.44
C TYR A 79 12.84 2.76 11.10
N LEU A 80 14.04 2.23 11.30
CA LEU A 80 14.37 0.82 11.14
C LEU A 80 15.14 0.33 12.36
N ASP A 81 14.87 -0.90 12.81
CA ASP A 81 15.67 -1.53 13.86
C ASP A 81 17.11 -1.73 13.39
N ARG A 82 18.05 -1.27 14.21
CA ARG A 82 19.48 -1.47 13.97
C ARG A 82 19.97 -2.76 14.60
N THR A 83 19.33 -3.20 15.68
CA THR A 83 19.84 -4.31 16.50
C THR A 83 19.75 -5.64 15.77
N GLY A 84 18.82 -5.77 14.81
CA GLY A 84 18.58 -7.00 14.05
C GLY A 84 18.08 -8.14 14.94
N THR A 85 17.64 -7.80 16.16
CA THR A 85 17.12 -8.77 17.14
C THR A 85 15.61 -8.91 17.05
N ILE A 86 14.94 -7.95 16.43
CA ILE A 86 13.51 -7.98 16.19
C ILE A 86 13.24 -8.91 15.00
N GLY A 87 12.57 -10.03 15.27
CA GLY A 87 12.04 -10.92 14.24
C GLY A 87 10.83 -10.31 13.51
N GLU A 88 10.33 -11.03 12.52
CA GLU A 88 9.17 -10.62 11.73
C GLU A 88 7.96 -10.31 12.63
N CYS A 89 7.46 -9.07 12.57
CA CYS A 89 6.27 -8.65 13.29
C CYS A 89 5.02 -9.05 12.50
N ILE A 90 4.70 -10.34 12.55
CA ILE A 90 3.51 -10.90 11.91
C ILE A 90 2.29 -10.59 12.80
N PRO A 91 1.21 -10.00 12.25
CA PRO A 91 -0.02 -9.82 13.01
C PRO A 91 -0.59 -11.19 13.39
N SER A 92 -0.86 -11.39 14.68
CA SER A 92 -1.54 -12.59 15.15
C SER A 92 -3.01 -12.53 14.72
N ILE A 93 -3.32 -13.11 13.56
CA ILE A 93 -4.69 -13.33 13.11
C ILE A 93 -5.21 -14.56 13.88
N GLN A 94 -6.07 -14.34 14.86
CA GLN A 94 -6.81 -15.41 15.54
C GLN A 94 -8.12 -15.62 14.81
N LEU A 95 -8.10 -16.46 13.79
CA LEU A 95 -9.31 -16.96 13.12
C LEU A 95 -9.52 -18.41 13.53
N SER A 96 -10.78 -18.78 13.72
CA SER A 96 -11.17 -20.18 13.78
C SER A 96 -10.99 -20.84 12.41
N ASP A 97 -10.82 -22.16 12.39
CA ASP A 97 -10.67 -22.92 11.14
C ASP A 97 -11.86 -22.71 10.18
N ASP A 98 -13.06 -22.54 10.73
CA ASP A 98 -14.28 -22.26 9.96
C ASP A 98 -14.25 -20.87 9.28
N GLU A 99 -13.71 -19.85 9.96
CA GLU A 99 -13.56 -18.50 9.39
C GLU A 99 -12.48 -18.45 8.31
N ILE A 100 -11.39 -19.21 8.48
CA ILE A 100 -10.36 -19.37 7.46
C ILE A 100 -10.96 -20.05 6.23
N GLY A 101 -11.71 -21.12 6.41
CA GLY A 101 -12.40 -21.81 5.31
C GLY A 101 -13.31 -20.87 4.53
N SER A 102 -14.15 -20.09 5.23
CA SER A 102 -15.05 -19.13 4.60
C SER A 102 -14.33 -17.99 3.87
N LEU A 103 -13.20 -17.51 4.40
CA LEU A 103 -12.38 -16.48 3.75
C LEU A 103 -11.69 -17.01 2.50
N LEU A 104 -11.12 -18.20 2.56
CA LEU A 104 -10.48 -18.83 1.41
C LEU A 104 -11.50 -19.11 0.32
N ASP A 105 -12.67 -19.66 0.67
CA ASP A 105 -13.75 -19.88 -0.30
C ASP A 105 -14.13 -18.56 -1.00
N ARG A 106 -14.29 -17.45 -0.26
CA ARG A 106 -14.58 -16.15 -0.88
C ARG A 106 -13.46 -15.65 -1.79
N LEU A 107 -12.21 -15.75 -1.36
CA LEU A 107 -11.06 -15.28 -2.12
C LEU A 107 -10.80 -16.11 -3.39
N TYR A 108 -11.07 -17.42 -3.35
CA TYR A 108 -10.86 -18.31 -4.48
C TYR A 108 -12.07 -18.34 -5.45
N TYR A 109 -13.30 -18.19 -4.96
CA TYR A 109 -14.49 -18.14 -5.84
C TYR A 109 -14.61 -16.83 -6.64
N GLU A 110 -14.13 -15.70 -6.13
CA GLU A 110 -14.24 -14.41 -6.82
C GLU A 110 -13.28 -14.30 -8.03
N GLN A 111 -12.19 -15.08 -8.09
CA GLN A 111 -11.27 -15.08 -9.25
C GLN A 111 -11.85 -15.77 -10.51
N ASP A 112 -12.66 -16.82 -10.35
CA ASP A 112 -13.21 -17.58 -11.49
C ASP A 112 -14.29 -16.81 -12.28
N GLN A 113 -14.97 -15.84 -11.65
CA GLN A 113 -16.00 -15.06 -12.33
C GLN A 113 -15.42 -13.96 -13.24
N GLU A 114 -14.28 -13.36 -12.90
CA GLU A 114 -13.65 -12.36 -13.78
C GLU A 114 -13.05 -12.99 -15.04
N GLU A 115 -12.46 -14.19 -14.96
CA GLU A 115 -12.01 -14.93 -16.15
C GLU A 115 -13.17 -15.41 -17.03
N THR A 116 -14.30 -15.80 -16.43
CA THR A 116 -15.48 -16.25 -17.16
C THR A 116 -16.17 -15.10 -17.92
N ILE A 117 -16.21 -13.90 -17.33
CA ILE A 117 -16.78 -12.71 -17.99
C ILE A 117 -15.94 -12.33 -19.21
N HIS A 118 -14.60 -12.36 -19.11
CA HIS A 118 -13.72 -11.99 -20.23
C HIS A 118 -13.79 -12.96 -21.42
N ARG A 119 -14.03 -14.26 -21.17
CA ARG A 119 -14.22 -15.27 -22.24
C ARG A 119 -15.55 -15.13 -22.98
N SER A 120 -16.61 -14.67 -22.31
CA SER A 120 -17.94 -14.51 -22.93
C SER A 120 -18.04 -13.28 -23.85
N SER A 121 -17.22 -12.24 -23.63
CA SER A 121 -17.16 -11.05 -24.48
C SER A 121 -16.36 -11.24 -25.77
N GLU A 122 -15.43 -12.20 -25.81
CA GLU A 122 -14.69 -12.52 -27.05
C GLU A 122 -15.49 -13.46 -27.97
N GLU A 123 -16.28 -14.39 -27.40
CA GLU A 123 -17.16 -15.27 -28.18
C GLU A 123 -18.34 -14.52 -28.81
N THR A 124 -18.91 -13.53 -28.12
CA THR A 124 -20.01 -12.71 -28.69
C THR A 124 -19.58 -11.78 -29.82
N CYS A 125 -18.30 -11.36 -29.86
CA CYS A 125 -17.76 -10.57 -30.97
C CYS A 125 -17.43 -11.44 -32.20
N ALA A 126 -16.98 -12.68 -31.99
CA ALA A 126 -16.68 -13.63 -33.07
C ALA A 126 -17.96 -14.14 -33.78
N GLU A 127 -19.05 -14.38 -33.05
CA GLU A 127 -20.32 -14.83 -33.64
C GLU A 127 -21.06 -13.71 -34.41
N SER A 128 -20.86 -12.44 -34.03
CA SER A 128 -21.44 -11.28 -34.73
C SER A 128 -20.84 -11.03 -36.13
N MET A 129 -19.65 -11.56 -36.44
CA MET A 129 -18.97 -11.35 -37.73
C MET A 129 -19.20 -12.49 -38.75
N ALA A 130 -19.81 -13.61 -38.36
CA ALA A 130 -19.99 -14.78 -39.22
C ALA A 130 -21.34 -14.84 -39.97
N VAL A 131 -22.21 -13.82 -39.83
CA VAL A 131 -23.52 -13.77 -40.51
C VAL A 131 -23.62 -12.52 -41.39
N THR A 132 -22.63 -12.26 -42.24
CA THR A 132 -22.79 -11.39 -43.43
C THR A 132 -21.69 -11.73 -44.45
N ALA A 133 -21.94 -12.72 -45.32
CA ALA A 133 -21.27 -12.90 -46.61
C ALA A 133 -22.13 -13.80 -47.51
#